data_AF-A0A937W4W7-F1
#
_entry.id   AF-A0A937W4W7-F1
#
_cell.length_a   1.000
_cell.length_b   1.000
_cell.length_c   1.000
_cell.angle_alpha   90.00
_cell.angle_beta   90.00
_cell.angle_gamma   90.00
#
_symmetry.space_group_name_H-M   'P 1'
#
loop_
_entity.id
_entity.type
_entity.pdbx_description
1 polymer ?
#
loop_
_entity_poly.entity_id
_entity_poly.type
_entity_poly.pdbx_seq_one_letter_code
_entity_poly.pdbx_strand_id
1 'polypeptide(L)'
;MQTDFQPYVVWDQKSQKLVPVTRDAWGEHFAALGVMPELRAARTITLRDGKEVQVRTVFSLTEEYVNANFTPSQTAAITGAPAQAIVSLAERIAKNREKTLFVMGMGPNQFFNADLKDRAVFLVAALTRNVGFPGGNVGSYAGNYRMALFSGAPSFGVEDPFNVQTQPGGAITVKKFSSYESLHYYNYGERPLRVGNTLFTGKGHLPVPTKAMWLNNSNSVIGNVKWLYDVVNNTLPRIEFIAFSDWWWTGSCEHADLVFAVDSWAEFKHLDMTASCTNPFVQVYPTTPLPRIFDTRSDIEVIAQVAKTLGDRLQEPRMAAMWQFVFDNNVEAYLQRIIDNTPGLKGYQIADLATRAQEGIPALVNNRTYPRLSSYEEARQEKPWHTKSGRLEFYRPEPEFIDSGENLVVYREPIDSTPYEPNVIVAAPHPVIKPKTPRDYALDPNDLATEVRQVRHRILTSAELLNTVHPLRHKRFTHIYHTPKYRHGAHTMPVDTDLTSVWFGPFGDVYRHDKRMPAVTEGYVDINPLDAKALGVNDGDYVWIDADPEDRPYRHWQGDTRL
;
A
#
# COMPACT_ATOMS: atom_id res chain seq x y z
N MET A 1 -6.74 14.13 20.44
CA MET A 1 -7.10 15.19 19.47
C MET A 1 -6.56 16.57 19.84
N GLN A 2 -6.94 17.21 20.97
CA GLN A 2 -6.42 18.57 21.28
C GLN A 2 -4.90 18.66 21.49
N THR A 3 -4.26 17.60 21.99
CA THR A 3 -2.80 17.52 22.13
C THR A 3 -2.07 17.30 20.81
N ASP A 4 -2.76 16.84 19.77
CA ASP A 4 -2.14 16.44 18.50
C ASP A 4 -1.90 17.63 17.55
N PHE A 5 -2.52 18.78 17.83
CA PHE A 5 -2.46 20.01 17.01
C PHE A 5 -1.81 21.19 17.74
N GLN A 6 -0.89 20.91 18.66
CA GLN A 6 -0.15 21.96 19.36
C GLN A 6 0.71 22.77 18.39
N PRO A 7 0.94 24.07 18.65
CA PRO A 7 1.82 24.89 17.82
C PRO A 7 3.24 24.31 17.80
N TYR A 8 3.85 24.32 16.62
CA TYR A 8 5.28 24.12 16.47
C TYR A 8 5.99 25.47 16.64
N VAL A 9 7.31 25.48 16.74
CA VAL A 9 8.09 26.73 16.82
C VAL A 9 9.07 26.82 15.66
N VAL A 10 9.28 28.03 15.17
CA VAL A 10 10.35 28.35 14.21
C VAL A 10 11.24 29.43 14.78
N TRP A 11 12.52 29.41 14.41
CA TRP A 11 13.41 30.53 14.70
C TRP A 11 13.21 31.62 13.67
N ASP A 12 12.78 32.80 14.09
CA ASP A 12 12.61 33.95 13.21
C ASP A 12 13.94 34.70 13.04
N GLN A 13 14.42 34.77 11.80
CA GLN A 13 15.67 35.44 11.47
C GLN A 13 15.62 36.95 11.76
N LYS A 14 14.44 37.59 11.68
CA LYS A 14 14.31 39.03 11.92
C LYS A 14 14.33 39.38 13.40
N SER A 15 13.49 38.73 14.20
CA SER A 15 13.38 39.01 15.64
C SER A 15 14.40 38.27 16.51
N GLN A 16 15.09 37.26 15.95
CA GLN A 16 16.01 36.37 16.68
C GLN A 16 15.33 35.70 17.89
N LYS A 17 14.08 35.26 17.70
CA LYS A 17 13.25 34.61 18.73
C LYS A 17 12.56 33.38 18.17
N LEU A 18 12.15 32.49 19.07
CA LEU A 18 11.21 31.42 18.74
C LEU A 18 9.80 32.00 18.59
N VAL A 19 9.16 31.71 17.45
CA VAL A 19 7.79 32.14 17.18
C VAL A 19 6.91 30.89 17.00
N PRO A 20 5.77 30.79 17.72
CA PRO A 20 4.84 29.69 17.54
C PRO A 20 4.15 29.79 16.18
N VAL A 21 4.03 28.64 15.52
CA VAL A 21 3.39 28.47 14.23
C VAL A 21 2.38 27.34 14.36
N THR A 22 1.11 27.67 14.25
CA THR A 22 0.02 26.70 14.36
C THR A 22 -0.17 25.97 13.03
N ARG A 23 -0.93 24.87 13.08
CA ARG A 23 -1.37 24.14 11.88
C ARG A 23 -2.04 25.04 10.86
N ASP A 24 -2.89 25.96 11.33
CA ASP A 24 -3.72 26.82 10.48
C ASP A 24 -3.00 28.11 10.04
N ALA A 25 -1.78 28.35 10.50
CA ALA A 25 -0.93 29.44 10.02
C ALA A 25 -0.33 29.09 8.65
N TRP A 26 -1.12 29.02 7.58
CA TRP A 26 -0.68 28.81 6.18
C TRP A 26 -1.17 29.97 5.30
N GLY A 27 -0.61 30.12 4.10
CA GLY A 27 -1.03 31.18 3.16
C GLY A 27 -0.94 32.58 3.78
N GLU A 28 -2.04 33.34 3.67
CA GLU A 28 -2.15 34.69 4.24
C GLU A 28 -2.00 34.71 5.78
N HIS A 29 -2.46 33.67 6.48
CA HIS A 29 -2.31 33.57 7.94
C HIS A 29 -0.85 33.40 8.35
N PHE A 30 -0.04 32.68 7.55
CA PHE A 30 1.40 32.61 7.79
C PHE A 30 2.08 33.94 7.50
N ALA A 31 1.72 34.58 6.36
CA ALA A 31 2.28 35.86 5.96
C ALA A 31 2.00 36.96 7.02
N ALA A 32 0.81 36.95 7.63
CA ALA A 32 0.43 37.87 8.69
C ALA A 32 1.27 37.73 9.97
N LEU A 33 1.95 36.60 10.20
CA LEU A 33 2.88 36.46 11.31
C LEU A 33 4.14 37.33 11.14
N GLY A 34 4.47 37.74 9.91
CA GLY A 34 5.68 38.54 9.62
C GLY A 34 7.01 37.80 9.85
N VAL A 35 6.94 36.49 10.11
CA VAL A 35 8.08 35.63 10.44
C VAL A 35 8.89 35.27 9.20
N MET A 36 10.21 35.26 9.34
CA MET A 36 11.16 34.78 8.34
C MET A 36 11.93 33.59 8.91
N PRO A 37 11.46 32.33 8.70
CA PRO A 37 12.08 31.15 9.30
C PRO A 37 13.54 30.96 8.87
N GLU A 38 14.45 30.86 9.84
CA GLU A 38 15.85 30.54 9.58
C GLU A 38 16.02 29.02 9.36
N LEU A 39 16.33 28.59 8.14
CA LEU A 39 16.43 27.16 7.81
C LEU A 39 17.63 26.46 8.47
N ARG A 40 18.66 27.19 8.88
CA ARG A 40 19.90 26.64 9.47
C ARG A 40 20.13 27.05 10.93
N ALA A 41 19.07 27.36 11.66
CA ALA A 41 19.19 27.74 13.06
C ALA A 41 19.70 26.58 13.92
N ALA A 42 20.71 26.89 14.74
CA ALA A 42 21.21 26.07 15.84
C ALA A 42 21.44 27.00 17.03
N ARG A 43 20.73 26.79 18.13
CA ARG A 43 20.71 27.70 19.29
C ARG A 43 20.57 26.92 20.59
N THR A 44 21.10 27.50 21.66
CA THR A 44 20.76 27.10 23.03
C THR A 44 19.59 27.97 23.49
N ILE A 45 18.54 27.35 24.03
CA ILE A 45 17.38 28.04 24.60
C ILE A 45 17.17 27.59 26.04
N THR A 46 16.61 28.47 26.85
CA THR A 46 16.19 28.17 28.22
C THR A 46 14.71 27.78 28.21
N LEU A 47 14.40 26.58 28.71
CA LEU A 47 13.03 26.10 28.92
C LEU A 47 12.39 26.80 30.12
N ARG A 48 11.07 26.62 30.28
CA ARG A 48 10.30 27.23 31.38
C ARG A 48 10.80 26.81 32.77
N ASP A 49 11.35 25.61 32.90
CA ASP A 49 11.94 25.06 34.13
C ASP A 49 13.38 25.55 34.38
N GLY A 50 13.90 26.45 33.54
CA GLY A 50 15.26 26.97 33.62
C GLY A 50 16.32 26.06 32.96
N LYS A 51 15.93 24.89 32.44
CA LYS A 51 16.87 23.98 31.78
C LYS A 51 17.28 24.53 30.42
N GLU A 52 18.58 24.53 30.14
CA GLU A 52 19.07 24.83 28.80
C GLU A 52 19.02 23.60 27.90
N VAL A 53 18.54 23.80 26.68
CA VAL A 53 18.52 22.77 25.63
C VAL A 53 19.03 23.32 24.31
N GLN A 54 19.68 22.45 23.54
CA GLN A 54 20.04 22.75 22.15
C GLN A 54 18.85 22.48 21.25
N VAL A 55 18.53 23.45 20.39
CA VAL A 55 17.52 23.32 19.34
C VAL A 55 18.15 23.55 17.98
N ARG A 56 17.68 22.78 17.02
CA ARG A 56 18.07 22.87 15.61
C ARG A 56 16.86 22.74 14.72
N THR A 57 16.88 23.39 13.58
CA THR A 57 15.85 23.21 12.57
C THR A 57 15.95 21.82 11.95
N VAL A 58 14.81 21.25 11.58
CA VAL A 58 14.74 19.98 10.84
C VAL A 58 15.59 20.04 9.57
N PHE A 59 15.56 21.16 8.83
CA PHE A 59 16.37 21.33 7.63
C PHE A 59 17.88 21.24 7.92
N SER A 60 18.38 21.87 8.98
CA SER A 60 19.81 21.79 9.34
C SER A 60 20.25 20.37 9.74
N LEU A 61 19.35 19.61 10.36
CA LEU A 61 19.60 18.21 10.73
C LEU A 61 19.62 17.33 9.49
N THR A 62 18.64 17.47 8.60
CA THR A 62 18.61 16.75 7.32
C THR A 62 19.84 17.07 6.45
N GLU A 63 20.24 18.34 6.38
CA GLU A 63 21.43 18.76 5.63
C GLU A 63 22.72 18.12 6.16
N GLU A 64 22.91 18.10 7.48
CA GLU A 64 24.05 17.40 8.11
C GLU A 64 24.05 15.91 7.78
N TYR A 65 22.90 15.25 7.94
CA TYR A 65 22.76 13.83 7.65
C TYR A 65 23.09 13.51 6.18
N VAL A 66 22.55 14.26 5.22
CA VAL A 66 22.80 14.02 3.79
C VAL A 66 24.26 14.27 3.44
N ASN A 67 24.84 15.39 3.89
CA ASN A 67 26.20 15.76 3.55
C ASN A 67 27.26 14.79 4.12
N ALA A 68 27.01 14.22 5.30
CA ALA A 68 27.94 13.29 5.93
C ALA A 68 27.90 11.87 5.30
N ASN A 69 26.78 11.47 4.71
CA ASN A 69 26.51 10.06 4.38
C ASN A 69 26.29 9.77 2.90
N PHE A 70 25.84 10.76 2.11
CA PHE A 70 25.38 10.57 0.73
C PHE A 70 26.04 11.55 -0.24
N THR A 71 27.37 11.68 -0.16
CA THR A 71 28.12 12.22 -1.29
C THR A 71 27.86 11.37 -2.55
N PRO A 72 28.04 11.91 -3.77
CA PRO A 72 27.83 11.13 -4.99
C PRO A 72 28.66 9.84 -5.05
N SER A 73 29.88 9.82 -4.49
CA SER A 73 30.73 8.63 -4.43
C SER A 73 30.22 7.60 -3.41
N GLN A 74 29.81 8.01 -2.21
CA GLN A 74 29.20 7.11 -1.21
C GLN A 74 27.91 6.48 -1.77
N THR A 75 27.06 7.29 -2.40
CA THR A 75 25.80 6.83 -3.00
C THR A 75 26.06 5.86 -4.15
N ALA A 76 27.05 6.15 -5.00
CA ALA A 76 27.45 5.25 -6.09
C ALA A 76 27.98 3.91 -5.57
N ALA A 77 28.74 3.93 -4.47
CA ALA A 77 29.28 2.70 -3.87
C ALA A 77 28.18 1.79 -3.31
N ILE A 78 27.13 2.35 -2.70
CA ILE A 78 26.01 1.57 -2.15
C ILE A 78 25.09 1.05 -3.28
N THR A 79 24.70 1.93 -4.20
CA THR A 79 23.64 1.65 -5.19
C THR A 79 24.13 1.03 -6.49
N GLY A 80 25.43 1.15 -6.79
CA GLY A 80 26.01 0.85 -8.11
C GLY A 80 25.69 1.88 -9.19
N ALA A 81 24.88 2.91 -8.91
CA ALA A 81 24.57 3.96 -9.87
C ALA A 81 25.79 4.88 -10.08
N PRO A 82 26.16 5.25 -11.33
CA PRO A 82 27.30 6.13 -11.56
C PRO A 82 27.14 7.49 -10.88
N ALA A 83 28.17 7.96 -10.17
CA ALA A 83 28.15 9.24 -9.45
C ALA A 83 27.76 10.42 -10.35
N GLN A 84 28.26 10.44 -11.59
CA GLN A 84 27.91 11.46 -12.58
C GLN A 84 26.41 11.42 -12.96
N ALA A 85 25.82 10.23 -13.05
CA ALA A 85 24.40 10.08 -13.34
C ALA A 85 23.53 10.58 -12.18
N ILE A 86 23.94 10.32 -10.93
CA ILE A 86 23.29 10.84 -9.73
C ILE A 86 23.26 12.37 -9.74
N VAL A 87 24.41 13.01 -9.96
CA VAL A 87 24.53 14.48 -10.03
C VAL A 87 23.70 15.03 -11.20
N SER A 88 23.83 14.45 -12.38
CA SER A 88 23.09 14.88 -13.57
C SER A 88 21.57 14.81 -13.36
N LEU A 89 21.07 13.75 -12.72
CA LEU A 89 19.66 13.62 -12.41
C LEU A 89 19.21 14.70 -11.42
N ALA A 90 19.95 14.93 -10.34
CA ALA A 90 19.63 15.95 -9.34
C ALA A 90 19.57 17.37 -9.95
N GLU A 91 20.56 17.74 -10.77
CA GLU A 91 20.59 19.03 -11.47
C GLU A 91 19.41 19.20 -12.44
N ARG A 92 19.05 18.15 -13.17
CA ARG A 92 17.90 18.17 -14.08
C ARG A 92 16.59 18.36 -13.33
N ILE A 93 16.40 17.68 -12.20
CA ILE A 93 15.20 17.85 -11.37
C ILE A 93 15.14 19.29 -10.82
N ALA A 94 16.25 19.82 -10.29
CA ALA A 94 16.32 21.18 -9.77
C ALA A 94 16.02 22.24 -10.85
N LYS A 95 16.50 22.04 -12.08
CA LYS A 95 16.23 22.92 -13.23
C LYS A 95 14.76 22.87 -13.69
N ASN A 96 14.04 21.78 -13.42
CA ASN A 96 12.66 21.55 -13.83
C ASN A 96 11.67 21.66 -12.66
N ARG A 97 11.77 22.77 -11.91
CA ARG A 97 10.80 23.17 -10.88
C ARG A 97 9.38 23.23 -11.45
N GLU A 98 8.40 22.68 -10.72
CA GLU A 98 6.99 22.52 -11.09
C GLU A 98 6.74 21.66 -12.36
N LYS A 99 7.77 21.02 -12.90
CA LYS A 99 7.77 20.34 -14.22
C LYS A 99 8.36 18.92 -14.17
N THR A 100 8.65 18.39 -12.98
CA THR A 100 9.15 17.02 -12.81
C THR A 100 8.08 16.14 -12.19
N LEU A 101 7.58 15.18 -12.97
CA LEU A 101 6.71 14.12 -12.49
C LEU A 101 7.55 12.92 -12.01
N PHE A 102 7.39 12.56 -10.74
CA PHE A 102 7.99 11.37 -10.14
C PHE A 102 7.02 10.21 -10.29
N VAL A 103 7.19 9.42 -11.36
CA VAL A 103 6.34 8.27 -11.70
C VAL A 103 6.85 7.03 -10.98
N MET A 104 6.15 6.62 -9.93
CA MET A 104 6.52 5.48 -9.08
C MET A 104 5.50 4.35 -9.25
N GLY A 105 5.96 3.16 -9.61
CA GLY A 105 5.13 1.95 -9.64
C GLY A 105 5.23 1.12 -8.35
N MET A 106 4.66 -0.08 -8.36
CA MET A 106 4.71 -0.97 -7.19
C MET A 106 6.09 -1.57 -6.92
N GLY A 107 6.98 -1.68 -7.93
CA GLY A 107 8.33 -2.22 -7.76
C GLY A 107 9.05 -1.66 -6.53
N PRO A 108 9.32 -0.34 -6.45
CA PRO A 108 9.94 0.29 -5.28
C PRO A 108 8.99 0.50 -4.08
N ASN A 109 7.69 0.16 -4.20
CA ASN A 109 6.71 0.32 -3.12
C ASN A 109 6.41 -0.99 -2.39
N GLN A 110 6.79 -2.14 -2.95
CA GLN A 110 6.64 -3.47 -2.33
C GLN A 110 7.92 -3.92 -1.61
N PHE A 111 8.60 -2.98 -0.97
CA PHE A 111 9.72 -3.23 -0.07
C PHE A 111 9.31 -2.90 1.37
N PHE A 112 9.87 -3.61 2.34
CA PHE A 112 9.56 -3.45 3.76
C PHE A 112 9.66 -2.00 4.24
N ASN A 113 10.70 -1.29 3.79
CA ASN A 113 11.06 0.08 4.14
C ASN A 113 10.75 1.08 3.02
N ALA A 114 9.76 0.80 2.17
CA ALA A 114 9.41 1.64 1.04
C ALA A 114 8.95 3.05 1.45
N ASP A 115 8.44 3.22 2.67
CA ASP A 115 8.03 4.49 3.24
C ASP A 115 9.21 5.47 3.36
N LEU A 116 10.40 5.02 3.75
CA LEU A 116 11.61 5.84 3.81
C LEU A 116 12.00 6.37 2.43
N LYS A 117 11.97 5.51 1.43
CA LYS A 117 12.20 5.91 0.03
C LYS A 117 11.13 6.90 -0.44
N ASP A 118 9.85 6.72 -0.10
CA ASP A 118 8.78 7.63 -0.55
C ASP A 118 8.93 8.99 0.11
N ARG A 119 9.27 9.02 1.41
CA ARG A 119 9.62 10.26 2.13
C ARG A 119 10.82 10.97 1.49
N ALA A 120 11.83 10.24 1.02
CA ALA A 120 12.97 10.81 0.30
C ALA A 120 12.58 11.41 -1.06
N VAL A 121 11.72 10.73 -1.83
CA VAL A 121 11.17 11.26 -3.09
C VAL A 121 10.36 12.53 -2.82
N PHE A 122 9.49 12.53 -1.81
CA PHE A 122 8.73 13.72 -1.41
C PHE A 122 9.63 14.86 -0.93
N LEU A 123 10.76 14.56 -0.26
CA LEU A 123 11.73 15.58 0.15
C LEU A 123 12.35 16.26 -1.07
N VAL A 124 12.81 15.50 -2.06
CA VAL A 124 13.36 16.04 -3.31
C VAL A 124 12.29 16.83 -4.06
N ALA A 125 11.07 16.32 -4.16
CA ALA A 125 9.96 17.00 -4.81
C ALA A 125 9.59 18.31 -4.08
N ALA A 126 9.62 18.34 -2.75
CA ALA A 126 9.36 19.55 -1.96
C ALA A 126 10.47 20.59 -2.14
N LEU A 127 11.75 20.19 -2.08
CA LEU A 127 12.91 21.07 -2.29
C LEU A 127 12.88 21.73 -3.67
N THR A 128 12.38 21.02 -4.67
CA THR A 128 12.31 21.48 -6.06
C THR A 128 10.93 22.03 -6.45
N ARG A 129 10.01 22.15 -5.48
CA ARG A 129 8.62 22.62 -5.66
C ARG A 129 7.93 21.92 -6.84
N ASN A 130 7.96 20.60 -6.79
CA ASN A 130 7.31 19.71 -7.74
C ASN A 130 6.12 18.96 -7.11
N VAL A 131 5.58 19.38 -5.95
CA VAL A 131 4.36 18.77 -5.39
C VAL A 131 3.19 19.71 -5.62
N GLY A 132 2.10 19.21 -6.23
CA GLY A 132 0.86 19.98 -6.46
C GLY A 132 0.83 20.84 -7.72
N PHE A 133 1.68 20.55 -8.72
CA PHE A 133 1.73 21.30 -9.98
C PHE A 133 1.36 20.42 -11.18
N PRO A 134 0.77 20.98 -12.26
CA PRO A 134 0.36 20.17 -13.41
C PRO A 134 1.49 19.38 -14.08
N GLY A 135 2.70 19.95 -14.16
CA GLY A 135 3.88 19.27 -14.68
C GLY A 135 4.72 18.56 -13.61
N GLY A 136 4.39 18.75 -12.33
CA GLY A 136 5.19 18.28 -11.20
C GLY A 136 4.32 17.67 -10.11
N ASN A 137 4.48 16.38 -9.89
CA ASN A 137 3.88 15.70 -8.74
C ASN A 137 4.62 14.40 -8.41
N VAL A 138 4.31 13.81 -7.25
CA VAL A 138 4.69 12.44 -6.93
C VAL A 138 3.47 11.55 -7.15
N GLY A 139 3.55 10.65 -8.12
CA GLY A 139 2.46 9.74 -8.48
C GLY A 139 2.82 8.30 -8.19
N SER A 140 2.03 7.63 -7.36
CA SER A 140 2.06 6.17 -7.22
C SER A 140 1.03 5.55 -8.16
N TYR A 141 1.49 4.72 -9.09
CA TYR A 141 0.68 4.02 -10.08
C TYR A 141 0.52 2.57 -9.63
N ALA A 142 -0.58 2.31 -8.93
CA ALA A 142 -0.84 1.06 -8.22
C ALA A 142 -2.34 0.78 -8.16
N GLY A 143 -2.78 -0.36 -8.69
CA GLY A 143 -4.20 -0.68 -8.86
C GLY A 143 -4.90 0.31 -9.80
N ASN A 144 -5.97 -0.12 -10.48
CA ASN A 144 -6.64 0.76 -11.44
C ASN A 144 -7.97 1.33 -10.92
N TYR A 145 -8.73 0.57 -10.14
CA TYR A 145 -10.02 1.00 -9.59
C TYR A 145 -9.86 1.55 -8.18
N ARG A 146 -10.41 2.74 -7.93
CA ARG A 146 -10.20 3.44 -6.65
C ARG A 146 -11.50 3.95 -6.06
N MET A 147 -12.02 3.20 -5.08
CA MET A 147 -13.22 3.57 -4.31
C MET A 147 -13.10 4.97 -3.67
N ALA A 148 -11.89 5.44 -3.35
CA ALA A 148 -11.68 6.79 -2.81
C ALA A 148 -12.06 7.94 -3.76
N LEU A 149 -12.36 7.66 -5.03
CA LEU A 149 -12.98 8.62 -5.96
C LEU A 149 -14.48 8.81 -5.71
N PHE A 150 -15.10 7.88 -4.99
CA PHE A 150 -16.50 7.88 -4.60
C PHE A 150 -16.59 8.15 -3.09
N SER A 151 -16.40 9.41 -2.67
CA SER A 151 -16.50 9.77 -1.24
C SER A 151 -17.88 9.50 -0.64
N GLY A 152 -18.90 9.30 -1.49
CA GLY A 152 -20.23 8.87 -1.09
C GLY A 152 -20.37 7.36 -0.85
N ALA A 153 -19.37 6.52 -1.17
CA ALA A 153 -19.44 5.07 -0.92
C ALA A 153 -19.84 4.67 0.51
N PRO A 154 -19.47 5.41 1.57
CA PRO A 154 -19.95 5.16 2.93
C PRO A 154 -21.47 5.23 3.10
N SER A 155 -22.21 5.96 2.25
CA SER A 155 -23.68 6.00 2.30
C SER A 155 -24.34 4.67 1.92
N PHE A 156 -23.56 3.74 1.36
CA PHE A 156 -23.95 2.35 1.11
C PHE A 156 -23.20 1.40 2.06
N GLY A 157 -21.87 1.47 2.10
CA GLY A 157 -21.05 0.47 2.80
C GLY A 157 -21.06 0.53 4.33
N VAL A 158 -21.51 1.65 4.92
CA VAL A 158 -21.61 1.82 6.39
C VAL A 158 -22.87 2.60 6.78
N GLU A 159 -23.96 2.43 6.00
CA GLU A 159 -25.31 2.84 6.42
C GLU A 159 -25.63 2.29 7.82
N ASP A 160 -26.34 3.04 8.65
CA ASP A 160 -26.71 2.60 9.99
C ASP A 160 -27.67 1.39 9.90
N PRO A 161 -27.21 0.17 10.26
CA PRO A 161 -28.04 -1.04 10.14
C PRO A 161 -29.24 -1.04 11.09
N PHE A 162 -29.28 -0.12 12.06
CA PHE A 162 -30.40 0.03 13.00
C PHE A 162 -31.45 1.05 12.53
N ASN A 163 -31.13 1.84 11.50
CA ASN A 163 -31.99 2.87 10.92
C ASN A 163 -31.87 2.89 9.39
N VAL A 164 -32.16 1.73 8.78
CA VAL A 164 -32.04 1.52 7.34
C VAL A 164 -33.05 2.40 6.59
N GLN A 165 -32.57 3.16 5.62
CA GLN A 165 -33.38 3.91 4.69
C GLN A 165 -33.83 3.00 3.54
N THR A 166 -35.12 2.68 3.46
CA THR A 166 -35.70 1.83 2.41
C THR A 166 -36.43 2.61 1.33
N GLN A 167 -36.49 3.95 1.43
CA GLN A 167 -37.07 4.80 0.38
C GLN A 167 -35.98 5.34 -0.55
N PRO A 168 -36.16 5.24 -1.88
CA PRO A 168 -35.25 5.87 -2.84
C PRO A 168 -35.17 7.39 -2.59
N GLY A 169 -33.95 7.95 -2.63
CA GLY A 169 -33.72 9.38 -2.38
C GLY A 169 -33.91 9.83 -0.92
N GLY A 170 -34.27 8.93 0.00
CA GLY A 170 -34.39 9.25 1.41
C GLY A 170 -33.05 9.62 2.07
N ALA A 171 -33.11 10.41 3.16
CA ALA A 171 -31.93 10.75 3.93
C ALA A 171 -31.35 9.51 4.63
N ILE A 172 -30.01 9.41 4.63
CA ILE A 172 -29.27 8.26 5.17
C ILE A 172 -28.45 8.72 6.37
N THR A 173 -28.38 7.87 7.39
CA THR A 173 -27.43 8.01 8.49
C THR A 173 -26.34 6.96 8.34
N VAL A 174 -25.07 7.35 8.51
CA VAL A 174 -23.93 6.43 8.49
C VAL A 174 -23.50 6.10 9.91
N LYS A 175 -23.26 4.82 10.19
CA LYS A 175 -22.74 4.36 11.49
C LYS A 175 -21.83 3.14 11.28
N LYS A 176 -20.53 3.36 11.42
CA LYS A 176 -19.52 2.34 11.17
C LYS A 176 -19.43 1.35 12.36
N PHE A 177 -19.69 0.07 12.07
CA PHE A 177 -19.48 -1.05 13.01
C PHE A 177 -18.35 -2.00 12.57
N SER A 178 -17.61 -1.63 11.53
CA SER A 178 -16.46 -2.36 11.01
C SER A 178 -15.13 -1.71 11.37
N SER A 179 -14.09 -2.52 11.44
CA SER A 179 -12.69 -2.07 11.46
C SER A 179 -12.02 -2.48 10.17
N TYR A 180 -11.14 -1.65 9.65
CA TYR A 180 -10.31 -2.03 8.50
C TYR A 180 -9.07 -2.71 9.02
N GLU A 181 -8.71 -3.83 8.42
CA GLU A 181 -7.41 -4.45 8.63
C GLU A 181 -6.79 -4.89 7.31
N SER A 182 -5.46 -4.94 7.31
CA SER A 182 -4.72 -5.47 6.16
C SER A 182 -4.94 -6.97 6.08
N LEU A 183 -5.43 -7.44 4.93
CA LEU A 183 -5.54 -8.88 4.66
C LEU A 183 -4.18 -9.57 4.74
N HIS A 184 -3.07 -8.85 4.53
CA HIS A 184 -1.73 -9.39 4.66
C HIS A 184 -1.34 -9.78 6.09
N TYR A 185 -2.04 -9.26 7.11
CA TYR A 185 -1.85 -9.71 8.49
C TYR A 185 -2.27 -11.17 8.66
N TYR A 186 -3.24 -11.67 7.88
CA TYR A 186 -3.61 -13.08 7.91
C TYR A 186 -2.46 -14.02 7.52
N ASN A 187 -1.47 -13.54 6.77
CA ASN A 187 -0.32 -14.36 6.37
C ASN A 187 0.50 -14.84 7.57
N TYR A 188 0.43 -14.15 8.71
CA TYR A 188 1.09 -14.53 9.95
C TYR A 188 0.14 -15.25 10.95
N GLY A 189 -1.10 -15.50 10.53
CA GLY A 189 -2.17 -16.02 11.38
C GLY A 189 -2.56 -15.05 12.50
N GLU A 190 -2.99 -15.58 13.65
CA GLU A 190 -3.39 -14.77 14.82
C GLU A 190 -2.20 -14.41 15.74
N ARG A 191 -0.96 -14.67 15.30
CA ARG A 191 0.23 -14.53 16.14
C ARG A 191 0.69 -13.07 16.19
N PRO A 192 1.03 -12.53 17.37
CA PRO A 192 1.75 -11.27 17.44
C PRO A 192 3.21 -11.42 17.02
N LEU A 193 3.81 -10.36 16.47
CA LEU A 193 5.26 -10.27 16.30
C LEU A 193 5.90 -9.97 17.66
N ARG A 194 6.36 -11.02 18.34
CA ARG A 194 7.14 -10.93 19.58
C ARG A 194 8.56 -11.39 19.32
N VAL A 195 9.52 -10.50 19.56
CA VAL A 195 10.94 -10.77 19.39
C VAL A 195 11.67 -10.31 20.66
N GLY A 196 12.44 -11.22 21.27
CA GLY A 196 13.02 -11.00 22.60
C GLY A 196 11.93 -10.77 23.65
N ASN A 197 12.08 -9.73 24.46
CA ASN A 197 11.08 -9.35 25.47
C ASN A 197 10.01 -8.38 24.91
N THR A 198 10.10 -7.99 23.64
CA THR A 198 9.31 -6.90 23.07
C THR A 198 8.22 -7.43 22.14
N LEU A 199 7.05 -6.77 22.22
CA LEU A 199 5.89 -7.05 21.40
C LEU A 199 5.71 -5.90 20.40
N PHE A 200 6.09 -6.12 19.15
CA PHE A 200 6.16 -5.08 18.12
C PHE A 200 4.79 -4.75 17.50
N THR A 201 3.82 -5.65 17.58
CA THR A 201 2.44 -5.42 17.13
C THR A 201 1.54 -4.75 18.19
N GLY A 202 2.08 -4.25 19.30
CA GLY A 202 1.28 -3.62 20.36
C GLY A 202 0.40 -4.62 21.10
N LYS A 203 -0.87 -4.31 21.41
CA LYS A 203 -1.71 -5.17 22.27
C LYS A 203 -2.06 -6.55 21.65
N GLY A 204 -1.92 -6.70 20.34
CA GLY A 204 -2.24 -7.91 19.58
C GLY A 204 -2.17 -7.64 18.08
N HIS A 205 -2.12 -8.70 17.27
CA HIS A 205 -2.03 -8.62 15.81
C HIS A 205 -3.40 -8.57 15.12
N LEU A 206 -4.38 -9.28 15.68
CA LEU A 206 -5.80 -9.18 15.32
C LEU A 206 -6.59 -8.73 16.56
N PRO A 207 -7.66 -7.93 16.39
CA PRO A 207 -8.47 -7.47 17.52
C PRO A 207 -9.28 -8.60 18.17
N VAL A 208 -9.70 -9.59 17.38
CA VAL A 208 -10.43 -10.80 17.81
C VAL A 208 -10.10 -11.97 16.85
N PRO A 209 -10.26 -13.23 17.28
CA PRO A 209 -10.15 -14.38 16.38
C PRO A 209 -11.14 -14.32 15.21
N THR A 210 -10.71 -14.68 14.01
CA THR A 210 -11.57 -14.69 12.81
C THR A 210 -12.34 -15.99 12.74
N LYS A 211 -13.68 -15.91 12.73
CA LYS A 211 -14.57 -17.08 12.64
C LYS A 211 -15.20 -17.30 11.28
N ALA A 212 -15.46 -16.21 10.56
CA ALA A 212 -16.00 -16.26 9.21
C ALA A 212 -15.21 -15.32 8.30
N MET A 213 -14.95 -15.78 7.09
CA MET A 213 -14.34 -15.00 6.02
C MET A 213 -15.26 -15.03 4.80
N TRP A 214 -15.57 -13.85 4.27
CA TRP A 214 -16.31 -13.70 3.02
C TRP A 214 -15.49 -12.83 2.08
N LEU A 215 -15.20 -13.36 0.91
CA LEU A 215 -14.41 -12.65 -0.09
C LEU A 215 -15.14 -12.69 -1.43
N ASN A 216 -14.97 -11.63 -2.19
CA ASN A 216 -15.54 -11.48 -3.51
C ASN A 216 -14.55 -10.75 -4.42
N ASN A 217 -14.54 -11.09 -5.71
CA ASN A 217 -13.77 -10.37 -6.74
C ASN A 217 -12.27 -10.22 -6.39
N SER A 218 -11.68 -11.21 -5.70
CA SER A 218 -10.29 -11.12 -5.24
C SER A 218 -9.64 -12.46 -4.92
N ASN A 219 -8.73 -12.92 -5.79
CA ASN A 219 -7.83 -14.02 -5.49
C ASN A 219 -6.57 -13.58 -4.70
N SER A 220 -6.64 -12.53 -3.88
CA SER A 220 -5.45 -12.06 -3.16
C SER A 220 -5.09 -12.89 -1.93
N VAL A 221 -6.05 -13.64 -1.36
CA VAL A 221 -5.83 -14.50 -0.19
C VAL A 221 -4.95 -15.71 -0.51
N ILE A 222 -5.04 -16.23 -1.73
CA ILE A 222 -4.21 -17.35 -2.19
C ILE A 222 -3.25 -16.89 -3.29
N GLY A 223 -3.77 -16.31 -4.38
CA GLY A 223 -2.97 -15.96 -5.56
C GLY A 223 -1.89 -14.89 -5.37
N ASN A 224 -1.95 -14.07 -4.32
CA ASN A 224 -0.92 -13.05 -4.02
C ASN A 224 -0.25 -13.25 -2.64
N VAL A 225 -0.60 -14.33 -1.95
CA VAL A 225 -0.20 -14.53 -0.55
C VAL A 225 1.31 -14.73 -0.45
N LYS A 226 1.89 -14.21 0.63
CA LYS A 226 3.26 -14.54 1.01
C LYS A 226 3.16 -15.62 2.08
N TRP A 227 4.06 -16.61 2.01
CA TRP A 227 4.04 -17.76 2.94
C TRP A 227 2.78 -18.63 2.82
N LEU A 228 2.44 -19.00 1.57
CA LEU A 228 1.24 -19.78 1.21
C LEU A 228 1.00 -20.99 2.11
N TYR A 229 2.04 -21.77 2.39
CA TYR A 229 1.92 -22.96 3.24
C TYR A 229 1.33 -22.63 4.62
N ASP A 230 1.81 -21.57 5.28
CA ASP A 230 1.33 -21.19 6.61
C ASP A 230 -0.13 -20.75 6.56
N VAL A 231 -0.51 -20.02 5.51
CA VAL A 231 -1.91 -19.61 5.32
C VAL A 231 -2.82 -20.81 5.13
N VAL A 232 -2.50 -21.69 4.19
CA VAL A 232 -3.34 -22.85 3.83
C VAL A 232 -3.41 -23.87 4.96
N ASN A 233 -2.28 -24.20 5.58
CA ASN A 233 -2.23 -25.33 6.52
C ASN A 233 -2.40 -24.91 7.98
N ASN A 234 -2.16 -23.64 8.33
CA ASN A 234 -2.16 -23.21 9.72
C ASN A 234 -3.16 -22.07 10.04
N THR A 235 -3.48 -21.21 9.07
CA THR A 235 -4.40 -20.07 9.26
C THR A 235 -5.84 -20.41 8.85
N LEU A 236 -6.06 -20.77 7.58
CA LEU A 236 -7.40 -21.06 7.06
C LEU A 236 -8.14 -22.16 7.83
N PRO A 237 -7.51 -23.27 8.27
CA PRO A 237 -8.19 -24.33 9.01
C PRO A 237 -8.71 -23.91 10.40
N ARG A 238 -8.36 -22.70 10.88
CA ARG A 238 -8.89 -22.14 12.13
C ARG A 238 -10.13 -21.29 11.94
N ILE A 239 -10.48 -20.97 10.70
CA ILE A 239 -11.68 -20.22 10.33
C ILE A 239 -12.80 -21.24 10.17
N GLU A 240 -13.95 -21.00 10.82
CA GLU A 240 -15.06 -21.96 10.87
C GLU A 240 -15.89 -21.95 9.58
N PHE A 241 -15.79 -20.87 8.81
CA PHE A 241 -16.51 -20.71 7.55
C PHE A 241 -15.78 -19.75 6.60
N ILE A 242 -15.52 -20.23 5.39
CA ILE A 242 -14.91 -19.48 4.29
C ILE A 242 -15.86 -19.52 3.09
N ALA A 243 -16.43 -18.36 2.76
CA ALA A 243 -17.22 -18.16 1.56
C ALA A 243 -16.46 -17.35 0.52
N PHE A 244 -16.66 -17.72 -0.73
CA PHE A 244 -16.07 -17.04 -1.88
C PHE A 244 -17.12 -16.80 -2.95
N SER A 245 -17.20 -15.58 -3.47
CA SER A 245 -18.00 -15.25 -4.65
C SER A 245 -17.07 -15.02 -5.84
N ASP A 246 -17.14 -15.88 -6.84
CA ASP A 246 -16.31 -15.77 -8.04
C ASP A 246 -17.04 -16.30 -9.28
N TRP A 247 -16.73 -15.70 -10.42
CA TRP A 247 -17.16 -16.15 -11.74
C TRP A 247 -16.04 -16.92 -12.46
N TRP A 248 -14.83 -16.85 -11.90
CA TRP A 248 -13.63 -17.57 -12.32
C TRP A 248 -13.21 -18.56 -11.22
N TRP A 249 -12.92 -19.81 -11.58
CA TRP A 249 -12.48 -20.77 -10.56
C TRP A 249 -11.01 -20.54 -10.20
N THR A 250 -10.77 -19.82 -9.11
CA THR A 250 -9.42 -19.42 -8.68
C THR A 250 -8.87 -20.30 -7.55
N GLY A 251 -7.57 -20.18 -7.24
CA GLY A 251 -6.98 -20.89 -6.10
C GLY A 251 -7.65 -20.58 -4.75
N SER A 252 -8.29 -19.41 -4.59
CA SER A 252 -9.13 -19.14 -3.43
C SER A 252 -10.36 -20.04 -3.35
N CYS A 253 -10.96 -20.44 -4.48
CA CYS A 253 -12.11 -21.34 -4.52
C CYS A 253 -11.75 -22.73 -3.98
N GLU A 254 -10.54 -23.21 -4.24
CA GLU A 254 -10.04 -24.52 -3.77
C GLU A 254 -9.92 -24.61 -2.24
N HIS A 255 -9.87 -23.47 -1.56
CA HIS A 255 -9.72 -23.38 -0.11
C HIS A 255 -10.95 -22.76 0.58
N ALA A 256 -12.08 -22.68 -0.13
CA ALA A 256 -13.35 -22.20 0.42
C ALA A 256 -14.25 -23.37 0.83
N ASP A 257 -15.06 -23.18 1.88
CA ASP A 257 -16.12 -24.13 2.26
C ASP A 257 -17.33 -24.01 1.31
N LEU A 258 -17.54 -22.81 0.78
CA LEU A 258 -18.64 -22.50 -0.12
C LEU A 258 -18.22 -21.50 -1.18
N VAL A 259 -18.52 -21.83 -2.44
CA VAL A 259 -18.30 -20.95 -3.60
C VAL A 259 -19.64 -20.57 -4.22
N PHE A 260 -19.93 -19.28 -4.31
CA PHE A 260 -21.07 -18.73 -5.03
C PHE A 260 -20.64 -18.37 -6.45
N ALA A 261 -21.31 -18.96 -7.44
CA ALA A 261 -21.13 -18.61 -8.84
C ALA A 261 -21.77 -17.25 -9.11
N VAL A 262 -20.95 -16.24 -9.43
CA VAL A 262 -21.43 -14.89 -9.74
C VAL A 262 -21.40 -14.56 -11.23
N ASP A 263 -22.11 -13.51 -11.61
CA ASP A 263 -22.16 -13.02 -12.99
C ASP A 263 -20.76 -12.60 -13.47
N SER A 264 -20.38 -13.00 -14.68
CA SER A 264 -19.24 -12.40 -15.36
C SER A 264 -19.57 -10.96 -15.80
N TRP A 265 -18.54 -10.17 -16.13
CA TRP A 265 -18.75 -8.79 -16.64
C TRP A 265 -19.61 -8.73 -17.92
N ALA A 266 -19.71 -9.81 -18.68
CA ALA A 266 -20.54 -9.90 -19.87
C ALA A 266 -22.03 -10.17 -19.55
N GLU A 267 -22.36 -10.53 -18.30
CA GLU A 267 -23.66 -11.05 -17.86
C GLU A 267 -24.37 -10.16 -16.83
N PHE A 268 -23.80 -9.00 -16.49
CA PHE A 268 -24.34 -8.06 -15.51
C PHE A 268 -25.85 -7.79 -15.67
N LYS A 269 -26.58 -8.03 -14.58
CA LYS A 269 -28.04 -7.80 -14.47
C LYS A 269 -28.42 -6.57 -13.66
N HIS A 270 -27.46 -6.03 -12.91
CA HIS A 270 -27.56 -4.73 -12.25
C HIS A 270 -26.52 -3.79 -12.82
N LEU A 271 -26.79 -2.49 -12.80
CA LEU A 271 -25.77 -1.49 -13.12
C LEU A 271 -24.64 -1.54 -12.08
N ASP A 272 -23.43 -1.26 -12.53
CA ASP A 272 -22.28 -1.01 -11.66
C ASP A 272 -21.53 0.24 -12.10
N MET A 273 -20.71 0.81 -11.22
CA MET A 273 -19.99 2.06 -11.46
C MET A 273 -18.56 1.96 -10.94
N THR A 274 -17.60 2.34 -11.78
CA THR A 274 -16.18 2.38 -11.42
C THR A 274 -15.51 3.67 -11.87
N ALA A 275 -14.35 3.95 -11.29
CA ALA A 275 -13.50 5.07 -11.67
C ALA A 275 -12.04 4.72 -11.39
N SER A 276 -11.15 5.37 -12.14
CA SER A 276 -9.71 5.10 -12.08
C SER A 276 -8.90 6.31 -11.63
N CYS A 277 -7.76 6.06 -11.00
CA CYS A 277 -6.78 7.11 -10.72
C CYS A 277 -5.93 7.49 -11.95
N THR A 278 -5.96 6.70 -13.02
CA THR A 278 -5.13 6.89 -14.23
C THR A 278 -5.88 7.58 -15.37
N ASN A 279 -7.19 7.72 -15.26
CA ASN A 279 -8.02 8.44 -16.22
C ASN A 279 -9.07 9.31 -15.49
N PRO A 280 -9.61 10.36 -16.13
CA PRO A 280 -10.50 11.32 -15.47
C PRO A 280 -11.98 10.91 -15.51
N PHE A 281 -12.30 9.64 -15.79
CA PHE A 281 -13.66 9.22 -16.10
C PHE A 281 -14.31 8.43 -14.95
N VAL A 282 -15.60 8.66 -14.78
CA VAL A 282 -16.51 7.69 -14.17
C VAL A 282 -17.09 6.83 -15.29
N GLN A 283 -17.04 5.52 -15.07
CA GLN A 283 -17.46 4.50 -16.01
C GLN A 283 -18.64 3.75 -15.38
N VAL A 284 -19.74 3.63 -16.12
CA VAL A 284 -20.89 2.81 -15.73
C VAL A 284 -20.86 1.54 -16.57
N TYR A 285 -21.01 0.39 -15.93
CA TYR A 285 -21.23 -0.88 -16.60
C TYR A 285 -22.74 -1.05 -16.80
N PRO A 286 -23.24 -0.99 -18.04
CA PRO A 286 -24.66 -1.20 -18.31
C PRO A 286 -25.06 -2.65 -18.07
N THR A 287 -26.35 -2.87 -17.84
CA THR A 287 -26.91 -4.22 -17.87
C THR A 287 -26.84 -4.80 -19.28
N THR A 288 -26.69 -6.11 -19.36
CA THR A 288 -26.61 -6.83 -20.64
C THR A 288 -27.91 -7.57 -20.96
N PRO A 289 -28.35 -7.57 -22.22
CA PRO A 289 -29.48 -8.38 -22.66
C PRO A 289 -29.14 -9.88 -22.72
N LEU A 290 -27.85 -10.26 -22.71
CA LEU A 290 -27.43 -11.65 -22.78
C LEU A 290 -27.99 -12.44 -21.58
N PRO A 291 -28.64 -13.59 -21.76
CA PRO A 291 -29.04 -14.41 -20.62
C PRO A 291 -27.80 -14.83 -19.82
N ARG A 292 -27.96 -15.08 -18.52
CA ARG A 292 -26.92 -15.73 -17.72
C ARG A 292 -26.64 -17.12 -18.33
N ILE A 293 -25.37 -17.45 -18.52
CA ILE A 293 -24.94 -18.73 -19.11
C ILE A 293 -25.29 -19.89 -18.17
N PHE A 294 -25.21 -19.67 -16.86
CA PHE A 294 -25.57 -20.62 -15.81
C PHE A 294 -26.55 -19.99 -14.80
N ASP A 295 -26.81 -20.69 -13.69
CA ASP A 295 -27.60 -20.15 -12.58
C ASP A 295 -26.80 -19.16 -11.70
N THR A 296 -25.98 -18.31 -12.32
CA THR A 296 -25.21 -17.28 -11.62
C THR A 296 -26.13 -16.22 -11.03
N ARG A 297 -25.60 -15.45 -10.08
CA ARG A 297 -26.26 -14.28 -9.50
C ARG A 297 -25.27 -13.12 -9.45
N SER A 298 -25.73 -11.87 -9.49
CA SER A 298 -24.81 -10.75 -9.29
C SER A 298 -24.28 -10.79 -7.85
N ASP A 299 -23.06 -10.30 -7.59
CA ASP A 299 -22.49 -10.27 -6.23
C ASP A 299 -23.45 -9.70 -5.18
N ILE A 300 -24.16 -8.63 -5.54
CA ILE A 300 -25.13 -7.97 -4.65
C ILE A 300 -26.36 -8.84 -4.35
N GLU A 301 -26.79 -9.67 -5.30
CA GLU A 301 -27.93 -10.59 -5.12
C GLU A 301 -27.56 -11.73 -4.18
N VAL A 302 -26.33 -12.26 -4.30
CA VAL A 302 -25.82 -13.30 -3.40
C VAL A 302 -25.85 -12.81 -1.95
N ILE A 303 -25.26 -11.64 -1.68
CA ILE A 303 -25.21 -11.08 -0.33
C ILE A 303 -26.62 -10.76 0.17
N ALA A 304 -27.49 -10.17 -0.67
CA ALA A 304 -28.87 -9.87 -0.32
C ALA A 304 -29.65 -11.13 0.10
N GLN A 305 -29.58 -12.20 -0.69
CA GLN A 305 -30.30 -13.43 -0.42
C GLN A 305 -29.79 -14.14 0.83
N VAL A 306 -28.47 -14.15 1.04
CA VAL A 306 -27.85 -14.70 2.26
C VAL A 306 -28.27 -13.90 3.48
N ALA A 307 -28.23 -12.56 3.41
CA ALA A 307 -28.65 -11.68 4.48
C ALA A 307 -30.14 -11.87 4.82
N LYS A 308 -31.02 -11.96 3.81
CA LYS A 308 -32.43 -12.25 4.03
C LYS A 308 -32.64 -13.61 4.70
N THR A 309 -31.97 -14.65 4.21
CA THR A 309 -32.13 -16.01 4.75
C THR A 309 -31.63 -16.10 6.19
N LEU A 310 -30.51 -15.43 6.52
CA LEU A 310 -30.01 -15.35 7.88
C LEU A 310 -30.95 -14.52 8.77
N GLY A 311 -31.46 -13.40 8.25
CA GLY A 311 -32.45 -12.56 8.93
C GLY A 311 -33.72 -13.33 9.28
N ASP A 312 -34.27 -14.11 8.34
CA ASP A 312 -35.46 -14.93 8.58
C ASP A 312 -35.20 -15.97 9.70
N ARG A 313 -34.00 -16.59 9.72
CA ARG A 313 -33.62 -17.56 10.76
C ARG A 313 -33.37 -16.94 12.13
N LEU A 314 -32.77 -15.75 12.16
CA LEU A 314 -32.44 -15.02 13.39
C LEU A 314 -33.59 -14.15 13.89
N GLN A 315 -34.70 -14.08 13.14
CA GLN A 315 -35.81 -13.14 13.37
C GLN A 315 -35.31 -11.68 13.37
N GLU A 316 -34.40 -11.38 12.45
CA GLU A 316 -33.76 -10.09 12.27
C GLU A 316 -34.13 -9.49 10.89
N PRO A 317 -35.29 -8.80 10.77
CA PRO A 317 -35.78 -8.29 9.49
C PRO A 317 -34.90 -7.18 8.90
N ARG A 318 -34.07 -6.51 9.71
CA ARG A 318 -33.19 -5.43 9.23
C ARG A 318 -32.13 -5.95 8.25
N MET A 319 -31.75 -7.22 8.38
CA MET A 319 -30.81 -7.84 7.43
C MET A 319 -31.36 -7.86 6.01
N ALA A 320 -32.65 -8.14 5.82
CA ALA A 320 -33.28 -8.04 4.51
C ALA A 320 -33.50 -6.59 4.08
N ALA A 321 -33.91 -5.72 5.02
CA ALA A 321 -34.18 -4.31 4.74
C ALA A 321 -32.96 -3.56 4.17
N MET A 322 -31.74 -3.89 4.61
CA MET A 322 -30.50 -3.31 4.06
C MET A 322 -30.37 -3.52 2.54
N TRP A 323 -30.99 -4.58 2.01
CA TRP A 323 -30.95 -4.97 0.61
C TRP A 323 -32.29 -4.77 -0.10
N GLN A 324 -33.19 -3.95 0.46
CA GLN A 324 -34.55 -3.74 -0.06
C GLN A 324 -34.54 -3.41 -1.56
N PHE A 325 -33.62 -2.55 -2.03
CA PHE A 325 -33.59 -2.19 -3.44
C PHE A 325 -33.09 -3.29 -4.37
N VAL A 326 -32.38 -4.29 -3.84
CA VAL A 326 -32.09 -5.50 -4.63
C VAL A 326 -33.39 -6.26 -4.87
N PHE A 327 -34.21 -6.44 -3.83
CA PHE A 327 -35.49 -7.16 -3.93
C PHE A 327 -36.55 -6.41 -4.75
N ASP A 328 -36.48 -5.08 -4.77
CA ASP A 328 -37.34 -4.23 -5.60
C ASP A 328 -36.82 -4.07 -7.04
N ASN A 329 -35.69 -4.69 -7.39
CA ASN A 329 -35.01 -4.55 -8.69
C ASN A 329 -34.69 -3.08 -9.04
N ASN A 330 -34.14 -2.35 -8.07
CA ASN A 330 -33.80 -0.92 -8.12
C ASN A 330 -32.40 -0.63 -7.52
N VAL A 331 -31.40 -1.46 -7.86
CA VAL A 331 -30.02 -1.31 -7.34
C VAL A 331 -29.43 0.07 -7.64
N GLU A 332 -29.89 0.71 -8.71
CA GLU A 332 -29.61 2.11 -9.07
C GLU A 332 -29.80 3.11 -7.92
N ALA A 333 -30.75 2.86 -7.01
CA ALA A 333 -30.97 3.70 -5.85
C ALA A 333 -29.72 3.75 -4.95
N TYR A 334 -28.97 2.64 -4.79
CA TYR A 334 -27.70 2.66 -4.06
C TYR A 334 -26.64 3.47 -4.81
N LEU A 335 -26.52 3.32 -6.13
CA LEU A 335 -25.57 4.08 -6.94
C LEU A 335 -25.85 5.58 -6.90
N GLN A 336 -27.13 5.98 -6.99
CA GLN A 336 -27.51 7.40 -6.91
C GLN A 336 -27.15 7.99 -5.55
N ARG A 337 -27.36 7.25 -4.44
CA ARG A 337 -26.92 7.69 -3.10
C ARG A 337 -25.41 7.93 -3.03
N ILE A 338 -24.62 7.09 -3.68
CA ILE A 338 -23.16 7.26 -3.75
C ILE A 338 -22.81 8.51 -4.57
N ILE A 339 -23.48 8.72 -5.70
CA ILE A 339 -23.29 9.89 -6.58
C ILE A 339 -23.62 11.18 -5.84
N ASP A 340 -24.78 11.26 -5.20
CA ASP A 340 -25.25 12.46 -4.50
C ASP A 340 -24.33 12.88 -3.35
N ASN A 341 -23.69 11.90 -2.71
CA ASN A 341 -22.73 12.11 -1.61
C ASN A 341 -21.26 12.16 -2.09
N THR A 342 -21.02 12.17 -3.41
CA THR A 342 -19.70 12.33 -4.01
C THR A 342 -19.58 13.70 -4.67
N PRO A 343 -18.83 14.67 -4.12
CA PRO A 343 -18.72 16.01 -4.68
C PRO A 343 -18.27 16.04 -6.15
N GLY A 344 -17.36 15.13 -6.54
CA GLY A 344 -16.88 14.99 -7.92
C GLY A 344 -17.91 14.43 -8.91
N LEU A 345 -19.07 13.95 -8.43
CA LEU A 345 -20.16 13.43 -9.27
C LEU A 345 -21.47 14.19 -9.06
N LYS A 346 -21.46 15.20 -8.19
CA LYS A 346 -22.65 15.97 -7.83
C LYS A 346 -23.34 16.52 -9.09
N GLY A 347 -24.65 16.27 -9.19
CA GLY A 347 -25.47 16.69 -10.32
C GLY A 347 -25.66 15.62 -11.40
N TYR A 348 -24.89 14.54 -11.40
CA TYR A 348 -25.19 13.40 -12.27
C TYR A 348 -26.39 12.59 -11.76
N GLN A 349 -27.15 12.04 -12.70
CA GLN A 349 -28.15 11.01 -12.45
C GLN A 349 -27.65 9.68 -13.01
N ILE A 350 -27.79 8.59 -12.26
CA ILE A 350 -27.31 7.27 -12.68
C ILE A 350 -27.97 6.81 -13.98
N ALA A 351 -29.25 7.13 -14.19
CA ALA A 351 -29.97 6.82 -15.43
C ALA A 351 -29.34 7.50 -16.67
N ASP A 352 -28.94 8.78 -16.54
CA ASP A 352 -28.27 9.51 -17.61
C ASP A 352 -26.88 8.93 -17.89
N LEU A 353 -26.13 8.60 -16.83
CA LEU A 353 -24.82 7.95 -16.96
C LEU A 353 -24.92 6.57 -17.61
N ALA A 354 -25.94 5.78 -17.27
CA ALA A 354 -26.20 4.48 -17.86
C ALA A 354 -26.53 4.58 -19.35
N THR A 355 -27.38 5.55 -19.73
CA THR A 355 -27.73 5.81 -21.14
C THR A 355 -26.49 6.17 -21.96
N ARG A 356 -25.65 7.07 -21.43
CA ARG A 356 -24.38 7.44 -22.07
C ARG A 356 -23.41 6.26 -22.17
N ALA A 357 -23.35 5.42 -21.15
CA ALA A 357 -22.48 4.24 -21.15
C ALA A 357 -22.89 3.21 -22.22
N GLN A 358 -24.19 3.05 -22.49
CA GLN A 358 -24.68 2.20 -23.60
C GLN A 358 -24.22 2.72 -24.97
N GLU A 359 -24.05 4.03 -25.11
CA GLU A 359 -23.49 4.67 -26.31
C GLU A 359 -21.96 4.69 -26.34
N GLY A 360 -21.29 4.13 -25.33
CA GLY A 360 -19.83 4.14 -25.19
C GLY A 360 -19.25 5.50 -24.79
N ILE A 361 -20.06 6.39 -24.22
CA ILE A 361 -19.67 7.75 -23.85
C ILE A 361 -19.38 7.83 -22.34
N PRO A 362 -18.11 7.92 -21.91
CA PRO A 362 -17.79 8.09 -20.49
C PRO A 362 -18.18 9.48 -19.99
N ALA A 363 -18.34 9.63 -18.68
CA ALA A 363 -18.52 10.93 -18.03
C ALA A 363 -17.26 11.35 -17.26
N LEU A 364 -17.01 12.65 -17.17
CA LEU A 364 -15.87 13.17 -16.43
C LEU A 364 -16.19 13.20 -14.93
N VAL A 365 -15.19 12.90 -14.10
CA VAL A 365 -15.27 13.16 -12.65
C VAL A 365 -14.96 14.65 -12.44
N ASN A 366 -15.95 15.44 -12.02
CA ASN A 366 -15.91 16.90 -11.81
C ASN A 366 -14.86 17.32 -10.77
N ASN A 367 -13.60 17.32 -11.20
CA ASN A 367 -12.46 17.75 -10.41
C ASN A 367 -12.17 19.24 -10.69
N ARG A 368 -11.51 19.90 -9.73
CA ARG A 368 -11.08 21.29 -9.88
C ARG A 368 -10.07 21.50 -11.01
N THR A 369 -9.27 20.48 -11.32
CA THR A 369 -8.21 20.53 -12.34
C THR A 369 -8.37 19.40 -13.34
N TYR A 370 -8.03 19.68 -14.61
CA TYR A 370 -7.92 18.71 -15.70
C TYR A 370 -6.65 18.99 -16.51
N PRO A 371 -5.71 18.02 -16.63
CA PRO A 371 -5.65 16.73 -15.93
C PRO A 371 -5.73 16.87 -14.40
N ARG A 372 -6.33 15.87 -13.73
CA ARG A 372 -6.43 15.86 -12.27
C ARG A 372 -5.04 15.85 -11.65
N LEU A 373 -4.81 16.72 -10.68
CA LEU A 373 -3.59 16.72 -9.88
C LEU A 373 -3.91 16.68 -8.38
N SER A 374 -3.05 16.01 -7.61
CA SER A 374 -3.17 15.94 -6.16
C SER A 374 -2.47 17.13 -5.51
N SER A 375 -2.99 17.57 -4.36
CA SER A 375 -2.41 18.62 -3.51
C SER A 375 -2.33 20.02 -4.14
N TYR A 376 -3.28 20.36 -5.01
CA TYR A 376 -3.32 21.67 -5.68
C TYR A 376 -3.51 22.80 -4.66
N GLU A 377 -4.52 22.67 -3.80
CA GLU A 377 -4.88 23.63 -2.77
C GLU A 377 -3.70 23.89 -1.81
N GLU A 378 -3.06 22.83 -1.34
CA GLU A 378 -1.95 22.90 -0.39
C GLU A 378 -0.72 23.57 -1.01
N ALA A 379 -0.42 23.27 -2.28
CA ALA A 379 0.69 23.88 -3.02
C ALA A 379 0.44 25.38 -3.32
N ARG A 380 -0.82 25.76 -3.51
CA ARG A 380 -1.26 27.17 -3.65
C ARG A 380 -1.43 27.90 -2.33
N GLN A 381 -1.25 27.18 -1.20
CA GLN A 381 -1.47 27.71 0.14
C GLN A 381 -2.91 28.23 0.29
N GLU A 382 -3.88 27.50 -0.25
CA GLU A 382 -5.32 27.71 -0.05
C GLU A 382 -5.89 26.80 1.05
N LYS A 383 -5.13 25.79 1.47
CA LYS A 383 -5.42 24.88 2.58
C LYS A 383 -4.12 24.46 3.27
N PRO A 384 -4.16 24.07 4.57
CA PRO A 384 -3.02 23.43 5.19
C PRO A 384 -2.87 22.01 4.65
N TRP A 385 -1.66 21.47 4.70
CA TRP A 385 -1.47 20.04 4.50
C TRP A 385 -2.21 19.25 5.59
N HIS A 386 -2.68 18.05 5.26
CA HIS A 386 -3.41 17.17 6.17
C HIS A 386 -2.50 16.46 7.19
N THR A 387 -1.58 17.21 7.80
CA THR A 387 -0.61 16.76 8.80
C THR A 387 -0.80 17.54 10.11
N LYS A 388 -0.10 17.15 11.18
CA LYS A 388 -0.21 17.79 12.51
C LYS A 388 0.27 19.24 12.46
N SER A 389 1.37 19.48 11.74
CA SER A 389 1.95 20.80 11.52
C SER A 389 1.23 21.61 10.46
N GLY A 390 0.41 21.02 9.59
CA GLY A 390 -0.17 21.72 8.43
C GLY A 390 0.82 21.93 7.28
N ARG A 391 1.99 21.27 7.32
CA ARG A 391 3.03 21.25 6.27
C ARG A 391 3.39 19.82 5.86
N LEU A 392 4.17 19.66 4.79
CA LEU A 392 4.89 18.40 4.55
C LEU A 392 5.86 18.11 5.71
N GLU A 393 5.72 16.96 6.34
CA GLU A 393 6.48 16.56 7.53
C GLU A 393 7.60 15.58 7.17
N PHE A 394 8.84 16.06 7.20
CA PHE A 394 10.04 15.23 7.01
C PHE A 394 10.69 14.80 8.34
N TYR A 395 10.15 15.28 9.46
CA TYR A 395 10.50 14.85 10.80
C TYR A 395 9.30 14.26 11.52
N ARG A 396 9.46 13.11 12.17
CA ARG A 396 8.41 12.39 12.91
C ARG A 396 8.80 12.29 14.39
N PRO A 397 8.17 13.08 15.28
CA PRO A 397 8.53 13.11 16.70
C PRO A 397 7.94 11.95 17.51
N GLU A 398 7.11 11.10 16.90
CA GLU A 398 6.46 10.01 17.60
C GLU A 398 7.47 8.95 18.09
N PRO A 399 7.26 8.36 19.28
CA PRO A 399 8.18 7.39 19.87
C PRO A 399 8.53 6.23 18.94
N GLU A 400 7.58 5.73 18.15
CA GLU A 400 7.77 4.61 17.24
C GLU A 400 8.81 4.91 16.15
N PHE A 401 8.79 6.14 15.62
CA PHE A 401 9.78 6.59 14.63
C PHE A 401 11.13 6.88 15.27
N ILE A 402 11.16 7.44 16.49
CA ILE A 402 12.41 7.71 17.22
C ILE A 402 13.09 6.39 17.61
N ASP A 403 12.34 5.47 18.20
CA ASP A 403 12.81 4.13 18.61
C ASP A 403 13.34 3.35 17.40
N SER A 404 12.73 3.53 16.23
CA SER A 404 13.21 2.92 14.98
C SER A 404 14.38 3.68 14.33
N GLY A 405 14.65 4.93 14.71
CA GLY A 405 15.68 5.78 14.08
C GLY A 405 15.23 6.41 12.76
N GLU A 406 13.93 6.45 12.51
CA GLU A 406 13.27 6.89 11.28
C GLU A 406 12.52 8.21 11.46
N ASN A 407 12.77 8.88 12.59
CA ASN A 407 12.27 10.23 12.87
C ASN A 407 12.77 11.25 11.84
N LEU A 408 13.92 11.03 11.19
CA LEU A 408 14.33 11.73 9.97
C LEU A 408 14.13 10.87 8.73
N VAL A 409 14.18 11.49 7.56
CA VAL A 409 14.26 10.75 6.29
C VAL A 409 15.66 10.15 6.18
N VAL A 410 15.76 8.85 6.39
CA VAL A 410 17.03 8.10 6.38
C VAL A 410 17.02 7.01 5.31
N TYR A 411 18.22 6.51 4.97
CA TYR A 411 18.36 5.30 4.16
C TYR A 411 18.57 4.13 5.11
N ARG A 412 17.81 3.07 4.87
CA ARG A 412 17.92 1.81 5.57
C ARG A 412 18.05 0.70 4.54
N GLU A 413 18.92 -0.26 4.77
CA GLU A 413 18.96 -1.48 3.95
C GLU A 413 17.64 -2.25 4.10
N PRO A 414 17.06 -2.78 2.99
CA PRO A 414 15.92 -3.67 3.08
C PRO A 414 16.27 -4.93 3.89
N ILE A 415 15.26 -5.71 4.26
CA ILE A 415 15.47 -6.93 5.04
C ILE A 415 16.24 -7.97 4.22
N ASP A 416 15.65 -8.54 3.16
CA ASP A 416 16.33 -9.61 2.40
C ASP A 416 16.74 -9.21 0.98
N SER A 417 16.39 -8.00 0.55
CA SER A 417 16.73 -7.48 -0.78
C SER A 417 18.03 -6.67 -0.78
N THR A 418 19.05 -7.13 -0.04
CA THR A 418 20.35 -6.47 0.08
C THR A 418 21.50 -7.49 0.07
N PRO A 419 22.66 -7.18 -0.55
CA PRO A 419 23.86 -7.99 -0.42
C PRO A 419 24.58 -7.79 0.92
N TYR A 420 24.23 -6.75 1.66
CA TYR A 420 24.86 -6.31 2.90
C TYR A 420 24.12 -6.83 4.14
N GLU A 421 24.57 -6.44 5.31
CA GLU A 421 23.85 -6.73 6.54
C GLU A 421 22.45 -6.07 6.54
N PRO A 422 21.39 -6.83 6.85
CA PRO A 422 20.01 -6.40 6.71
C PRO A 422 19.61 -5.35 7.76
N ASN A 423 18.66 -4.49 7.39
CA ASN A 423 18.00 -3.53 8.28
C ASN A 423 18.93 -2.48 8.92
N VAL A 424 20.09 -2.23 8.31
CA VAL A 424 21.06 -1.22 8.76
C VAL A 424 20.65 0.17 8.32
N ILE A 425 20.67 1.15 9.22
CA ILE A 425 20.58 2.58 8.90
C ILE A 425 21.98 3.08 8.53
N VAL A 426 22.13 3.69 7.36
CA VAL A 426 23.41 4.27 6.94
C VAL A 426 23.53 5.68 7.51
N ALA A 427 24.33 5.85 8.56
CA ALA A 427 24.56 7.14 9.20
C ALA A 427 25.91 7.22 9.94
N ALA A 428 26.62 8.32 9.75
CA ALA A 428 27.61 8.85 10.66
C ALA A 428 26.93 9.33 11.96
N PRO A 429 27.67 9.54 13.07
CA PRO A 429 27.11 10.04 14.31
C PRO A 429 26.26 11.30 14.08
N HIS A 430 24.99 11.24 14.48
CA HIS A 430 24.02 12.31 14.22
C HIS A 430 23.17 12.57 15.48
N PRO A 431 22.87 13.83 15.84
CA PRO A 431 22.27 14.17 17.14
C PRO A 431 20.87 13.60 17.38
N VAL A 432 20.12 13.29 16.32
CA VAL A 432 18.72 12.83 16.42
C VAL A 432 18.45 11.45 15.80
N ILE A 433 19.44 10.79 15.20
CA ILE A 433 19.29 9.40 14.70
C ILE A 433 19.80 8.49 15.82
N LYS A 434 18.91 8.16 16.76
CA LYS A 434 19.21 7.42 17.99
C LYS A 434 18.16 6.32 18.20
N PRO A 435 18.11 5.31 17.32
CA PRO A 435 17.20 4.19 17.47
C PRO A 435 17.52 3.43 18.77
N LYS A 436 16.53 2.71 19.28
CA LYS A 436 16.78 1.62 20.22
C LYS A 436 17.68 0.59 19.57
N THR A 437 18.65 0.11 20.32
CA THR A 437 19.59 -0.93 19.89
C THR A 437 19.01 -2.31 20.17
N PRO A 438 19.59 -3.40 19.60
CA PRO A 438 19.15 -4.75 19.89
C PRO A 438 19.12 -5.05 21.40
N ARG A 439 20.08 -4.50 22.16
CA ARG A 439 20.16 -4.67 23.61
C ARG A 439 18.98 -4.06 24.37
N ASP A 440 18.40 -2.98 23.86
CA ASP A 440 17.21 -2.36 24.46
C ASP A 440 15.98 -3.27 24.36
N TYR A 441 16.00 -4.22 23.43
CA TYR A 441 14.98 -5.27 23.25
C TYR A 441 15.40 -6.64 23.83
N ALA A 442 16.48 -6.69 24.61
CA ALA A 442 17.09 -7.92 25.12
C ALA A 442 17.50 -8.92 24.02
N LEU A 443 17.97 -8.41 22.89
CA LEU A 443 18.48 -9.18 21.76
C LEU A 443 20.01 -9.14 21.71
N ASP A 444 20.62 -10.23 21.26
CA ASP A 444 22.04 -10.22 20.90
C ASP A 444 22.23 -9.36 19.64
N PRO A 445 23.11 -8.33 19.65
CA PRO A 445 23.40 -7.53 18.46
C PRO A 445 23.85 -8.32 17.23
N ASN A 446 24.41 -9.51 17.42
CA ASN A 446 24.87 -10.39 16.35
C ASN A 446 23.81 -11.40 15.90
N ASP A 447 22.64 -11.43 16.53
CA ASP A 447 21.54 -12.29 16.10
C ASP A 447 20.93 -11.74 14.81
N LEU A 448 21.02 -12.57 13.76
CA LEU A 448 20.58 -12.28 12.40
C LEU A 448 19.46 -13.24 11.96
N ALA A 449 18.82 -13.94 12.89
CA ALA A 449 17.68 -14.81 12.62
C ALA A 449 16.54 -14.05 11.93
N THR A 450 15.72 -14.74 11.15
CA THR A 450 14.73 -14.15 10.23
C THR A 450 13.80 -13.13 10.89
N GLU A 451 13.27 -13.40 12.08
CA GLU A 451 12.41 -12.45 12.81
C GLU A 451 13.21 -11.32 13.47
N VAL A 452 14.41 -11.62 13.96
CA VAL A 452 15.27 -10.66 14.66
C VAL A 452 15.80 -9.58 13.72
N ARG A 453 16.22 -9.97 12.51
CA ARG A 453 16.75 -9.02 11.52
C ARG A 453 15.71 -8.00 11.06
N GLN A 454 14.41 -8.25 11.22
CA GLN A 454 13.33 -7.32 10.85
C GLN A 454 13.14 -6.17 11.85
N VAL A 455 13.47 -6.38 13.13
CA VAL A 455 13.18 -5.41 14.21
C VAL A 455 14.42 -4.82 14.87
N ARG A 456 15.59 -5.38 14.61
CA ARG A 456 16.85 -4.88 15.16
C ARG A 456 17.29 -3.61 14.42
N HIS A 457 17.66 -2.56 15.16
CA HIS A 457 18.18 -1.33 14.55
C HIS A 457 19.67 -1.21 14.79
N ARG A 458 20.44 -1.11 13.69
CA ARG A 458 21.89 -0.89 13.72
C ARG A 458 22.23 0.32 12.85
N ILE A 459 23.20 1.10 13.28
CA ILE A 459 23.76 2.21 12.51
C ILE A 459 25.17 1.82 12.06
N LEU A 460 25.45 1.98 10.78
CA LEU A 460 26.79 1.88 10.20
C LEU A 460 27.04 3.05 9.25
N THR A 461 28.29 3.46 9.11
CA THR A 461 28.69 4.34 8.00
C THR A 461 28.65 3.58 6.68
N SER A 462 28.64 4.31 5.56
CA SER A 462 28.69 3.69 4.22
C SER A 462 29.89 2.77 4.06
N ALA A 463 31.06 3.15 4.59
CA ALA A 463 32.27 2.34 4.52
C ALA A 463 32.16 1.05 5.34
N GLU A 464 31.57 1.11 6.54
CA GLU A 464 31.36 -0.07 7.37
C GLU A 464 30.34 -1.02 6.75
N LEU A 465 29.22 -0.49 6.23
CA LEU A 465 28.18 -1.28 5.56
C LEU A 465 28.75 -2.09 4.40
N LEU A 466 29.58 -1.47 3.54
CA LEU A 466 30.18 -2.14 2.37
C LEU A 466 31.10 -3.32 2.75
N ASN A 467 31.55 -3.39 4.01
CA ASN A 467 32.34 -4.50 4.53
C ASN A 467 31.47 -5.61 5.18
N THR A 468 30.16 -5.43 5.22
CA THR A 468 29.22 -6.43 5.74
C THR A 468 28.68 -7.32 4.63
N VAL A 469 28.11 -8.46 5.02
CA VAL A 469 27.54 -9.45 4.10
C VAL A 469 26.20 -9.92 4.65
N HIS A 470 25.21 -10.08 3.78
CA HIS A 470 23.92 -10.66 4.15
C HIS A 470 24.09 -12.08 4.71
N PRO A 471 23.47 -12.45 5.85
CA PRO A 471 23.67 -13.75 6.50
C PRO A 471 23.37 -14.94 5.59
N LEU A 472 22.35 -14.84 4.74
CA LEU A 472 21.96 -15.93 3.83
C LEU A 472 22.98 -16.18 2.70
N ARG A 473 23.87 -15.23 2.40
CA ARG A 473 24.95 -15.47 1.42
C ARG A 473 25.94 -16.52 1.91
N HIS A 474 26.18 -16.63 3.22
CA HIS A 474 26.98 -17.72 3.79
C HIS A 474 26.31 -19.09 3.61
N LYS A 475 24.98 -19.11 3.47
CA LYS A 475 24.17 -20.29 3.15
C LYS A 475 23.96 -20.46 1.63
N ARG A 476 24.70 -19.74 0.78
CA ARG A 476 24.63 -19.74 -0.71
C ARG A 476 23.36 -19.16 -1.32
N PHE A 477 22.61 -18.34 -0.59
CA PHE A 477 21.52 -17.55 -1.14
C PHE A 477 22.05 -16.21 -1.63
N THR A 478 22.29 -16.10 -2.93
CA THR A 478 23.02 -14.96 -3.52
C THR A 478 22.16 -14.04 -4.39
N HIS A 479 20.93 -14.44 -4.71
CA HIS A 479 20.04 -13.75 -5.64
C HIS A 479 18.86 -13.11 -4.89
N ILE A 480 18.37 -11.98 -5.42
CA ILE A 480 17.14 -11.33 -4.96
C ILE A 480 16.00 -11.78 -5.87
N TYR A 481 14.93 -12.30 -5.29
CA TYR A 481 13.77 -12.75 -6.04
C TYR A 481 12.73 -11.62 -6.17
N HIS A 482 12.50 -11.18 -7.41
CA HIS A 482 11.51 -10.14 -7.73
C HIS A 482 10.27 -10.75 -8.39
N THR A 483 9.08 -10.22 -8.04
CA THR A 483 7.80 -10.69 -8.60
C THR A 483 7.05 -9.53 -9.29
N PRO A 484 7.48 -9.08 -10.49
CA PRO A 484 6.83 -7.98 -11.21
C PRO A 484 5.44 -8.37 -11.71
N LYS A 485 4.66 -7.36 -12.14
CA LYS A 485 3.42 -7.58 -12.88
C LYS A 485 3.73 -7.76 -14.37
N TYR A 486 3.05 -8.71 -14.98
CA TYR A 486 3.20 -9.06 -16.39
C TYR A 486 2.16 -8.34 -17.25
N ARG A 487 2.47 -8.13 -18.54
CA ARG A 487 1.71 -7.25 -19.43
C ARG A 487 0.40 -7.84 -19.99
N HIS A 488 0.23 -9.16 -20.08
CA HIS A 488 -1.01 -9.77 -20.62
C HIS A 488 -1.94 -10.34 -19.53
N GLY A 489 -1.74 -9.95 -18.27
CA GLY A 489 -2.54 -10.43 -17.15
C GLY A 489 -2.84 -9.32 -16.15
N ALA A 490 -4.05 -9.34 -15.60
CA ALA A 490 -4.46 -8.55 -14.45
C ALA A 490 -4.45 -9.44 -13.20
N HIS A 491 -3.31 -9.50 -12.52
CA HIS A 491 -3.09 -10.43 -11.40
C HIS A 491 -3.22 -11.89 -11.87
N THR A 492 -4.14 -12.66 -11.30
CA THR A 492 -4.34 -14.08 -11.63
C THR A 492 -5.32 -14.31 -12.77
N MET A 493 -5.90 -13.25 -13.35
CA MET A 493 -6.85 -13.34 -14.44
C MET A 493 -6.35 -12.54 -15.64
N PRO A 494 -6.49 -12.99 -16.89
CA PRO A 494 -6.93 -14.32 -17.36
C PRO A 494 -5.71 -15.22 -17.67
N VAL A 495 -4.66 -15.15 -16.85
CA VAL A 495 -3.33 -15.72 -17.19
C VAL A 495 -3.35 -17.23 -17.38
N ASP A 496 -4.33 -17.90 -16.81
CA ASP A 496 -4.60 -19.33 -16.84
C ASP A 496 -5.48 -19.79 -18.02
N THR A 497 -5.97 -18.87 -18.86
CA THR A 497 -6.57 -19.26 -20.15
C THR A 497 -5.51 -19.79 -21.10
N ASP A 498 -5.77 -20.89 -21.81
CA ASP A 498 -4.80 -21.50 -22.72
C ASP A 498 -4.14 -20.50 -23.68
N LEU A 499 -4.94 -19.61 -24.28
CA LEU A 499 -4.45 -18.59 -25.21
C LEU A 499 -3.50 -17.59 -24.53
N THR A 500 -3.88 -17.09 -23.34
CA THR A 500 -3.07 -16.10 -22.62
C THR A 500 -1.84 -16.73 -21.99
N SER A 501 -1.99 -17.95 -21.45
CA SER A 501 -0.95 -18.81 -20.89
C SER A 501 0.18 -19.09 -21.89
N VAL A 502 -0.16 -19.37 -23.14
CA VAL A 502 0.83 -19.60 -24.20
C VAL A 502 1.56 -18.31 -24.58
N TRP A 503 0.89 -17.15 -24.51
CA TRP A 503 1.55 -15.85 -24.67
C TRP A 503 2.31 -15.38 -23.44
N PHE A 504 2.10 -16.01 -22.28
CA PHE A 504 2.70 -15.65 -21.00
C PHE A 504 4.17 -15.96 -20.93
N GLY A 505 4.54 -17.21 -21.20
CA GLY A 505 5.90 -17.69 -21.06
C GLY A 505 6.56 -17.97 -22.41
N PRO A 506 7.90 -17.94 -22.46
CA PRO A 506 8.64 -18.36 -23.66
C PRO A 506 8.49 -19.85 -23.99
N PHE A 507 7.90 -20.64 -23.08
CA PHE A 507 7.78 -22.11 -23.16
C PHE A 507 6.34 -22.61 -23.32
N GLY A 508 5.43 -21.80 -23.87
CA GLY A 508 4.06 -22.24 -24.16
C GLY A 508 4.02 -23.34 -25.23
N ASP A 509 3.30 -24.42 -24.98
CA ASP A 509 3.11 -25.54 -25.89
C ASP A 509 1.63 -25.99 -25.92
N VAL A 510 0.88 -25.46 -26.89
CA VAL A 510 -0.54 -25.78 -27.10
C VAL A 510 -0.80 -27.27 -27.38
N TYR A 511 0.20 -27.99 -27.87
CA TYR A 511 0.07 -29.40 -28.22
C TYR A 511 0.54 -30.33 -27.08
N ARG A 512 1.10 -29.76 -26.00
CA ARG A 512 1.62 -30.49 -24.84
C ARG A 512 2.55 -31.64 -25.24
N HIS A 513 3.49 -31.37 -26.15
CA HIS A 513 4.53 -32.31 -26.55
C HIS A 513 5.42 -32.69 -25.35
N ASP A 514 5.72 -31.73 -24.47
CA ASP A 514 6.33 -32.03 -23.18
C ASP A 514 5.28 -32.54 -22.19
N LYS A 515 5.27 -33.85 -22.00
CA LYS A 515 4.34 -34.53 -21.10
C LYS A 515 4.57 -34.24 -19.61
N ARG A 516 5.67 -33.58 -19.25
CA ARG A 516 5.93 -33.14 -17.87
C ARG A 516 5.12 -31.89 -17.52
N MET A 517 4.77 -31.07 -18.51
CA MET A 517 4.05 -29.83 -18.28
C MET A 517 2.64 -30.11 -17.73
N PRO A 518 2.25 -29.50 -16.60
CA PRO A 518 0.93 -29.71 -16.02
C PRO A 518 -0.19 -29.12 -16.89
N ALA A 519 0.10 -28.08 -17.67
CA ALA A 519 -0.84 -27.35 -18.56
C ALA A 519 -0.20 -27.05 -19.93
N VAL A 520 -0.81 -26.17 -20.75
CA VAL A 520 -0.26 -25.68 -22.03
C VAL A 520 0.89 -24.67 -21.86
N THR A 521 1.19 -24.29 -20.62
CA THR A 521 2.33 -23.44 -20.22
C THR A 521 2.80 -23.87 -18.83
N GLU A 522 3.93 -23.35 -18.39
CA GLU A 522 4.42 -23.49 -17.01
C GLU A 522 4.93 -22.15 -16.47
N GLY A 523 4.99 -22.03 -15.14
CA GLY A 523 5.63 -20.88 -14.51
C GLY A 523 7.10 -20.80 -14.90
N TYR A 524 7.62 -19.58 -15.09
CA TYR A 524 9.02 -19.36 -15.42
C TYR A 524 9.62 -18.27 -14.53
N VAL A 525 10.94 -18.19 -14.53
CA VAL A 525 11.73 -17.17 -13.84
C VAL A 525 12.81 -16.68 -14.79
N ASP A 526 13.02 -15.36 -14.81
CA ASP A 526 14.13 -14.77 -15.55
C ASP A 526 15.38 -14.74 -14.67
N ILE A 527 16.49 -15.29 -15.19
CA ILE A 527 17.81 -15.26 -14.54
C ILE A 527 18.77 -14.50 -15.45
N ASN A 528 19.64 -13.67 -14.87
CA ASN A 528 20.69 -13.01 -15.67
C ASN A 528 21.52 -14.08 -16.41
N PRO A 529 21.82 -13.94 -17.71
CA PRO A 529 22.55 -14.96 -18.46
C PRO A 529 23.93 -15.33 -17.90
N LEU A 530 24.62 -14.39 -17.27
CA LEU A 530 25.91 -14.65 -16.63
C LEU A 530 25.75 -15.45 -15.33
N ASP A 531 24.72 -15.14 -14.55
CA ASP A 531 24.38 -15.89 -13.33
C ASP A 531 23.92 -17.30 -13.68
N ALA A 532 23.05 -17.45 -14.70
CA ALA A 532 22.61 -18.75 -15.21
C ALA A 532 23.79 -19.62 -15.66
N LYS A 533 24.71 -19.04 -16.44
CA LYS A 533 25.94 -19.72 -16.85
C LYS A 533 26.81 -20.14 -15.67
N ALA A 534 26.94 -19.30 -14.64
CA ALA A 534 27.69 -19.63 -13.43
C ALA A 534 27.03 -20.75 -12.61
N LEU A 535 25.70 -20.85 -12.64
CA LEU A 535 24.93 -21.92 -12.02
C LEU A 535 24.88 -23.21 -12.87
N GLY A 536 25.31 -23.17 -14.13
CA GLY A 536 25.19 -24.29 -15.07
C GLY A 536 23.75 -24.52 -15.54
N VAL A 537 22.92 -23.46 -15.53
CA VAL A 537 21.52 -23.47 -15.96
C VAL A 537 21.42 -22.90 -17.37
N ASN A 538 20.74 -23.62 -18.26
CA ASN A 538 20.42 -23.15 -19.61
C ASN A 538 18.98 -22.65 -19.69
N ASP A 539 18.67 -21.93 -20.76
CA ASP A 539 17.30 -21.53 -21.07
C ASP A 539 16.40 -22.78 -21.22
N GLY A 540 15.26 -22.78 -20.53
CA GLY A 540 14.32 -23.91 -20.50
C GLY A 540 14.63 -25.01 -19.47
N ASP A 541 15.75 -24.93 -18.74
CA ASP A 541 16.02 -25.86 -17.63
C ASP A 541 15.06 -25.59 -16.46
N TYR A 542 14.59 -26.67 -15.82
CA TYR A 542 13.89 -26.58 -14.55
C TYR A 542 14.86 -26.17 -13.44
N VAL A 543 14.48 -25.15 -12.68
CA VAL A 543 15.27 -24.65 -11.54
C VAL A 543 14.53 -24.85 -10.23
N TRP A 544 15.30 -25.12 -9.17
CA TRP A 544 14.80 -25.14 -7.81
C TRP A 544 15.12 -23.81 -7.12
N ILE A 545 14.08 -23.07 -6.74
CA ILE A 545 14.22 -21.82 -5.98
C ILE A 545 13.76 -22.06 -4.55
N ASP A 546 14.63 -21.73 -3.61
CA ASP A 546 14.38 -21.93 -2.19
C ASP A 546 14.27 -20.59 -1.43
N ALA A 547 13.53 -20.61 -0.33
CA ALA A 547 13.37 -19.47 0.57
C ALA A 547 14.43 -19.53 1.69
N ASP A 548 14.36 -18.60 2.65
CA ASP A 548 15.22 -18.65 3.84
C ASP A 548 15.10 -20.04 4.51
N PRO A 549 16.22 -20.76 4.75
CA PRO A 549 16.18 -22.06 5.41
C PRO A 549 15.53 -22.04 6.80
N GLU A 550 15.48 -20.89 7.48
CA GLU A 550 14.80 -20.75 8.77
C GLU A 550 13.27 -20.82 8.66
N ASP A 551 12.71 -20.65 7.46
CA ASP A 551 11.29 -20.92 7.19
C ASP A 551 11.00 -22.42 7.05
N ARG A 552 12.02 -23.30 7.16
CA ARG A 552 11.92 -24.74 6.95
C ARG A 552 12.43 -25.58 8.14
N PRO A 553 11.82 -26.76 8.41
CA PRO A 553 10.57 -27.23 7.80
C PRO A 553 9.44 -26.25 8.09
N TYR A 554 8.48 -26.15 7.18
CA TYR A 554 7.36 -25.24 7.39
C TYR A 554 6.70 -25.55 8.73
N ARG A 555 6.22 -24.51 9.40
CA ARG A 555 5.60 -24.64 10.71
C ARG A 555 4.48 -25.71 10.66
N HIS A 556 4.54 -26.67 11.59
CA HIS A 556 3.63 -27.83 11.68
C HIS A 556 3.63 -28.78 10.47
N TRP A 557 4.65 -28.74 9.61
CA TRP A 557 4.83 -29.74 8.57
C TRP A 557 5.06 -31.13 9.16
N GLN A 558 4.32 -32.13 8.68
CA GLN A 558 4.32 -33.50 9.20
C GLN A 558 4.92 -34.53 8.22
N GLY A 559 5.74 -34.11 7.25
CA GLY A 559 6.43 -35.03 6.34
C GLY A 559 5.59 -35.60 5.20
N ASP A 560 4.26 -35.69 5.37
CA ASP A 560 3.30 -36.25 4.39
C ASP A 560 2.18 -35.26 4.00
N THR A 561 2.26 -34.02 4.49
CA THR A 561 1.37 -32.91 4.09
C THR A 561 1.79 -32.44 2.69
N ARG A 562 0.93 -32.70 1.69
CA ARG A 562 1.10 -32.16 0.33
C ARG A 562 1.10 -30.64 0.38
N LEU A 563 2.04 -30.02 -0.34
CA LEU A 563 2.10 -28.58 -0.60
C LEU A 563 1.01 -28.16 -1.57
#